data_AF-A0A957N7X0-F1
#
_entry.id   AF-A0A957N7X0-F1
#
_cell.length_a   1.000
_cell.length_b   1.000
_cell.length_c   1.000
_cell.angle_alpha   90.00
_cell.angle_beta   90.00
_cell.angle_gamma   90.00
#
_symmetry.space_group_name_H-M   'P 1'
#
loop_
_entity.id
_entity.type
_entity.pdbx_description
1 polymer ?
#
loop_
_entity_poly.entity_id
_entity_poly.type
_entity_poly.pdbx_seq_one_letter_code
_entity_poly.pdbx_strand_id
1 'polypeptide(L)'
;MEGIELTSLPQIIRMAMRLNPAVYAAVQTSPMGIWVALIVVGLASISESLGQSVVLFVNKVRPRRFILALGISTVSQMIGFALWAVIVWLISVYVFGASQSFVAITAAVGLAYAPQLLAFFELTPFLGNTFAVILSLWSMVAIVVAVYVGTDLDVWQAILTSMLGWISIQIWRRSLGRPIYAIGNWMQRRAAGNPLAWTMRDVPQLRHAHDITVNWEKWRENISRSRIAEFGQQTLNELAQRLDLPNRRDDEAASRTADDAAADASTRAEPADSAKKEEH
;
A
#
# COMPACT_ATOMS: atom_id res chain seq x y z
N MET A 1 42.46 -7.93 17.46
CA MET A 1 41.45 -7.10 16.77
C MET A 1 41.42 -7.59 15.34
N GLU A 2 40.56 -8.55 15.01
CA GLU A 2 40.42 -9.05 13.64
C GLU A 2 39.89 -7.89 12.78
N GLY A 3 40.70 -7.44 11.82
CA GLY A 3 40.28 -6.46 10.83
C GLY A 3 39.11 -7.05 10.05
N ILE A 4 37.95 -6.42 10.13
CA ILE A 4 36.82 -6.75 9.26
C ILE A 4 37.27 -6.36 7.85
N GLU A 5 37.79 -7.31 7.08
CA GLU A 5 37.86 -7.14 5.64
C GLU A 5 36.42 -7.01 5.15
N LEU A 6 36.12 -5.92 4.45
CA LEU A 6 34.81 -5.65 3.85
C LEU A 6 34.60 -6.56 2.61
N THR A 7 34.80 -7.86 2.76
CA THR A 7 34.87 -8.83 1.66
C THR A 7 33.50 -9.22 1.11
N SER A 8 32.41 -9.07 1.88
CA SER A 8 31.05 -9.38 1.39
C SER A 8 29.94 -8.43 1.88
N LEU A 9 29.16 -7.88 0.94
CA LEU A 9 28.02 -6.99 1.22
C LEU A 9 26.96 -7.61 2.15
N PRO A 10 26.56 -8.89 2.01
CA PRO A 10 25.55 -9.48 2.88
C PRO A 10 26.01 -9.57 4.34
N GLN A 11 27.28 -9.83 4.58
CA GLN A 11 27.85 -9.88 5.93
C GLN A 11 27.87 -8.49 6.56
N ILE A 12 28.25 -7.46 5.79
CA ILE A 12 28.20 -6.06 6.21
C ILE A 12 26.78 -5.67 6.62
N ILE A 13 25.78 -5.97 5.77
CA ILE A 13 24.36 -5.71 6.04
C ILE A 13 23.91 -6.45 7.31
N ARG A 14 24.26 -7.73 7.45
CA ARG A 14 23.90 -8.54 8.64
C ARG A 14 24.50 -7.98 9.92
N MET A 15 25.73 -7.51 9.87
CA MET A 15 26.41 -6.91 11.02
C MET A 15 25.84 -5.52 11.35
N ALA A 16 25.50 -4.72 10.34
CA ALA A 16 24.80 -3.44 10.52
C ALA A 16 23.41 -3.65 11.15
N MET A 17 22.65 -4.65 10.70
CA MET A 17 21.37 -5.01 11.34
C MET A 17 21.54 -5.43 12.80
N ARG A 18 22.67 -6.04 13.18
CA ARG A 18 23.01 -6.39 14.56
C ARG A 18 23.59 -5.22 15.36
N LEU A 19 23.63 -4.01 14.79
CA LEU A 19 24.18 -2.81 15.41
C LEU A 19 25.64 -2.98 15.86
N ASN A 20 26.42 -3.79 15.14
CA ASN A 20 27.80 -4.06 15.53
C ASN A 20 28.68 -2.80 15.30
N PRO A 21 29.27 -2.21 16.36
CA PRO A 21 30.08 -1.00 16.26
C PRO A 21 31.24 -1.11 15.26
N ALA A 22 31.85 -2.29 15.16
CA ALA A 22 33.04 -2.51 14.34
C ALA A 22 32.78 -2.28 12.84
N VAL A 23 31.57 -2.56 12.36
CA VAL A 23 31.22 -2.36 10.95
C VAL A 23 30.97 -0.90 10.61
N TYR A 24 30.42 -0.13 11.55
CA TYR A 24 30.28 1.31 11.39
C TYR A 24 31.64 2.03 11.44
N ALA A 25 32.58 1.55 12.27
CA ALA A 25 33.96 2.06 12.26
C ALA A 25 34.69 1.71 10.94
N ALA A 26 34.57 0.45 10.48
CA ALA A 26 35.25 -0.02 9.26
C ALA A 26 34.78 0.71 7.99
N VAL A 27 33.48 1.03 7.89
CA VAL A 27 32.93 1.77 6.76
C VAL A 27 33.36 3.24 6.75
N GLN A 28 33.72 3.81 7.91
CA GLN A 28 34.18 5.20 8.00
C GLN A 28 35.65 5.40 7.61
N THR A 29 36.48 4.41 7.89
CA THR A 29 37.91 4.45 7.57
C THR A 29 38.21 3.95 6.16
N SER A 30 37.32 3.16 5.57
CA SER A 30 37.50 2.61 4.23
C SER A 30 37.13 3.60 3.12
N PRO A 31 37.99 3.81 2.11
CA PRO A 31 37.66 4.58 0.91
C PRO A 31 36.45 4.04 0.14
N MET A 32 36.16 2.73 0.27
CA MET A 32 35.00 2.09 -0.37
C MET A 32 33.70 2.24 0.44
N GLY A 33 33.75 2.77 1.67
CA GLY A 33 32.60 2.88 2.54
C GLY A 33 31.44 3.69 1.95
N ILE A 34 31.75 4.76 1.22
CA ILE A 34 30.73 5.59 0.57
C ILE A 34 29.98 4.84 -0.53
N TRP A 35 30.66 3.98 -1.28
CA TRP A 35 30.02 3.16 -2.32
C TRP A 35 29.07 2.15 -1.72
N VAL A 36 29.48 1.49 -0.63
CA VAL A 36 28.62 0.58 0.14
C VAL A 36 27.38 1.33 0.63
N ALA A 37 27.56 2.51 1.22
CA ALA A 37 26.46 3.33 1.71
C ALA A 37 25.48 3.75 0.60
N LEU A 38 25.99 4.19 -0.55
CA LEU A 38 25.14 4.55 -1.71
C LEU A 38 24.33 3.36 -2.23
N ILE A 39 24.95 2.17 -2.29
CA ILE A 39 24.26 0.93 -2.68
C ILE A 39 23.17 0.60 -1.65
N VAL A 40 23.50 0.59 -0.36
CA VAL A 40 22.54 0.28 0.71
C VAL A 40 21.36 1.26 0.71
N VAL A 41 21.63 2.56 0.64
CA VAL A 41 20.59 3.61 0.60
C VAL A 41 19.74 3.50 -0.67
N GLY A 42 20.35 3.21 -1.82
CA GLY A 42 19.64 3.01 -3.08
C GLY A 42 18.68 1.83 -2.99
N LEU A 43 19.15 0.66 -2.53
CA LEU A 43 18.30 -0.51 -2.35
C LEU A 43 17.21 -0.27 -1.29
N ALA A 44 17.53 0.38 -0.17
CA ALA A 44 16.58 0.71 0.88
C ALA A 44 15.47 1.64 0.36
N SER A 45 15.83 2.68 -0.39
CA SER A 45 14.87 3.66 -0.96
C SER A 45 13.92 3.01 -1.95
N ILE A 46 14.41 2.06 -2.76
CA ILE A 46 13.58 1.25 -3.68
C ILE A 46 12.67 0.32 -2.88
N SER A 47 13.19 -0.34 -1.85
CA SER A 47 12.44 -1.26 -0.98
C SER A 47 11.27 -0.56 -0.27
N GLU A 48 11.51 0.60 0.34
CA GLU A 48 10.47 1.40 1.00
C GLU A 48 9.44 1.94 -0.02
N SER A 49 9.90 2.38 -1.19
CA SER A 49 9.00 2.83 -2.27
C SER A 49 8.08 1.71 -2.77
N LEU A 50 8.59 0.48 -2.86
CA LEU A 50 7.80 -0.70 -3.21
C LEU A 50 6.76 -1.02 -2.13
N GLY A 51 7.14 -1.04 -0.85
CA GLY A 51 6.22 -1.28 0.27
C GLY A 51 5.01 -0.32 0.27
N GLN A 52 5.26 0.97 0.06
CA GLN A 52 4.21 1.99 0.02
C GLN A 52 3.34 1.95 -1.27
N SER A 53 3.91 1.53 -2.40
CA SER A 53 3.22 1.57 -3.70
C SER A 53 2.30 0.37 -3.96
N VAL A 54 2.25 -0.60 -3.06
CA VAL A 54 1.45 -1.83 -3.22
C VAL A 54 -0.04 -1.56 -3.21
N VAL A 55 -0.51 -0.55 -2.46
CA VAL A 55 -1.91 -0.11 -2.50
C VAL A 55 -2.31 0.33 -3.91
N LEU A 56 -1.39 0.94 -4.67
CA LEU A 56 -1.61 1.32 -6.07
C LEU A 56 -1.51 0.11 -7.02
N PHE A 57 -0.69 -0.89 -6.68
CA PHE A 57 -0.58 -2.13 -7.45
C PHE A 57 -1.87 -2.96 -7.38
N VAL A 58 -2.46 -3.05 -6.18
CA VAL A 58 -3.79 -3.65 -5.95
C VAL A 58 -4.86 -2.91 -6.76
N ASN A 59 -4.71 -1.60 -6.94
CA ASN A 59 -5.64 -0.76 -7.70
C ASN A 59 -5.40 -0.75 -9.23
N LYS A 60 -4.60 -1.68 -9.79
CA LYS A 60 -4.34 -1.86 -11.24
C LYS A 60 -4.02 -0.57 -12.01
N VAL A 61 -3.12 0.27 -11.49
CA VAL A 61 -2.63 1.44 -12.24
C VAL A 61 -1.68 0.99 -13.37
N ARG A 62 -1.77 1.59 -14.57
CA ARG A 62 -0.91 1.26 -15.73
C ARG A 62 0.59 1.26 -15.35
N PRO A 63 1.39 0.25 -15.77
CA PRO A 63 2.76 0.00 -15.27
C PRO A 63 3.74 1.18 -15.50
N ARG A 64 3.54 1.97 -16.56
CA ARG A 64 4.34 3.19 -16.80
C ARG A 64 4.17 4.26 -15.70
N ARG A 65 2.95 4.41 -15.15
CA ARG A 65 2.69 5.36 -14.06
C ARG A 65 3.29 4.89 -12.75
N PHE A 66 3.30 3.57 -12.53
CA PHE A 66 3.92 2.95 -11.37
C PHE A 66 5.43 3.19 -11.32
N ILE A 67 6.15 2.97 -12.42
CA ILE A 67 7.61 3.17 -12.48
C ILE A 67 7.97 4.65 -12.25
N LEU A 68 7.22 5.59 -12.82
CA LEU A 68 7.47 7.02 -12.61
C LEU A 68 7.22 7.44 -11.16
N ALA A 69 6.12 6.98 -10.56
CA ALA A 69 5.81 7.27 -9.16
C ALA A 69 6.89 6.68 -8.23
N LEU A 70 7.32 5.45 -8.49
CA LEU A 70 8.39 4.76 -7.75
C LEU A 70 9.73 5.49 -7.90
N GLY A 71 10.06 5.96 -9.10
CA GLY A 71 11.27 6.74 -9.34
C GLY A 71 11.26 8.06 -8.56
N ILE A 72 10.15 8.79 -8.59
CA ILE A 72 10.01 10.06 -7.86
C ILE A 72 10.11 9.83 -6.34
N SER A 73 9.45 8.79 -5.80
CA SER A 73 9.54 8.48 -4.38
C SER A 73 10.95 8.09 -3.98
N THR A 74 11.61 7.22 -4.76
CA THR A 74 12.99 6.77 -4.52
C THR A 74 13.95 7.96 -4.50
N VAL A 75 13.88 8.85 -5.49
CA VAL A 75 14.74 10.05 -5.56
C VAL A 75 14.45 10.99 -4.39
N SER A 76 13.18 11.20 -4.05
CA SER A 76 12.79 12.05 -2.92
C SER A 76 13.35 11.54 -1.59
N GLN A 77 13.36 10.22 -1.41
CA GLN A 77 13.95 9.55 -0.26
C GLN A 77 15.47 9.69 -0.22
N MET A 78 16.15 9.51 -1.35
CA MET A 78 17.60 9.74 -1.44
C MET A 78 17.98 11.19 -1.11
N ILE A 79 17.18 12.17 -1.52
CA ILE A 79 17.38 13.57 -1.13
C ILE A 79 17.19 13.76 0.38
N GLY A 80 16.15 13.14 0.95
CA GLY A 80 15.93 13.16 2.40
C GLY A 80 17.10 12.58 3.18
N PHE A 81 17.67 11.46 2.70
CA PHE A 81 18.89 10.87 3.23
C PHE A 81 20.08 11.84 3.15
N ALA A 82 20.32 12.45 1.98
CA ALA A 82 21.44 13.38 1.80
C ALA A 82 21.32 14.59 2.74
N LEU A 83 20.12 15.16 2.87
CA LEU A 83 19.85 16.24 3.81
C LEU A 83 20.13 15.80 5.26
N TRP A 84 19.72 14.58 5.62
CA TRP A 84 19.98 14.06 6.95
C TRP A 84 21.46 13.88 7.24
N ALA A 85 22.21 13.27 6.32
CA ALA A 85 23.65 13.09 6.46
C ALA A 85 24.38 14.43 6.62
N VAL A 86 23.99 15.45 5.85
CA VAL A 86 24.52 16.82 5.96
C VAL A 86 24.21 17.41 7.33
N ILE A 87 22.99 17.27 7.83
CA ILE A 87 22.59 17.83 9.13
C ILE A 87 23.34 17.13 10.27
N VAL A 88 23.43 15.80 10.25
CA VAL A 88 24.22 15.04 11.24
C VAL A 88 25.67 15.51 11.21
N TRP A 89 26.27 15.62 10.04
CA TRP A 89 27.65 16.12 9.92
C TRP A 89 27.80 17.56 10.43
N LEU A 90 26.89 18.47 10.06
CA LEU A 90 26.92 19.85 10.52
C LEU A 90 26.84 19.93 12.05
N ILE A 91 25.92 19.20 12.67
CA ILE A 91 25.77 19.24 14.12
C ILE A 91 26.98 18.58 14.80
N SER A 92 27.43 17.42 14.33
CA SER A 92 28.60 16.75 14.91
C SER A 92 29.86 17.62 14.84
N VAL A 93 30.13 18.28 13.71
CA VAL A 93 31.34 19.11 13.55
C VAL A 93 31.20 20.48 14.22
N TYR A 94 30.12 21.23 13.94
CA TYR A 94 30.02 22.63 14.37
C TYR A 94 29.47 22.80 15.80
N VAL A 95 28.63 21.89 16.28
CA VAL A 95 28.07 21.97 17.64
C VAL A 95 28.93 21.20 18.63
N PHE A 96 29.45 20.03 18.24
CA PHE A 96 30.17 19.14 19.14
C PHE A 96 31.67 19.03 18.86
N GLY A 97 32.18 19.65 17.79
CA GLY A 97 33.62 19.70 17.51
C GLY A 97 34.22 18.40 16.96
N ALA A 98 33.40 17.49 16.42
CA ALA A 98 33.91 16.26 15.81
C ALA A 98 34.83 16.56 14.62
N SER A 99 35.92 15.80 14.47
CA SER A 99 36.92 15.98 13.39
C SER A 99 36.64 15.13 12.15
N GLN A 100 35.53 14.39 12.14
CA GLN A 100 35.24 13.38 11.14
C GLN A 100 34.82 13.98 9.79
N SER A 101 35.32 13.39 8.70
CA SER A 101 34.99 13.85 7.34
C SER A 101 33.51 13.62 6.99
N PHE A 102 32.98 14.47 6.10
CA PHE A 102 31.60 14.33 5.59
C PHE A 102 31.37 12.96 4.94
N VAL A 103 32.36 12.44 4.22
CA VAL A 103 32.28 11.13 3.54
C VAL A 103 32.15 10.01 4.55
N ALA A 104 32.92 10.04 5.64
CA ALA A 104 32.86 9.03 6.69
C ALA A 104 31.48 9.02 7.38
N ILE A 105 30.98 10.20 7.81
CA ILE A 105 29.65 10.28 8.43
C ILE A 105 28.56 9.80 7.46
N THR A 106 28.61 10.24 6.21
CA THR A 106 27.64 9.81 5.18
C THR A 106 27.69 8.30 4.95
N ALA A 107 28.90 7.71 4.94
CA ALA A 107 29.07 6.27 4.79
C ALA A 107 28.46 5.50 5.97
N ALA A 108 28.67 5.98 7.19
CA ALA A 108 28.12 5.37 8.41
C ALA A 108 26.59 5.48 8.47
N VAL A 109 26.04 6.67 8.19
CA VAL A 109 24.59 6.92 8.14
C VAL A 109 23.95 6.09 7.04
N GLY A 110 24.55 6.00 5.85
CA GLY A 110 24.00 5.19 4.77
C GLY A 110 24.02 3.68 5.04
N LEU A 111 25.00 3.20 5.80
CA LEU A 111 24.99 1.82 6.27
C LEU A 111 23.91 1.57 7.33
N ALA A 112 23.59 2.57 8.15
CA ALA A 112 22.54 2.48 9.15
C ALA A 112 21.13 2.32 8.53
N TYR A 113 20.97 2.60 7.23
CA TYR A 113 19.77 2.30 6.45
C TYR A 113 19.62 0.82 6.06
N ALA A 114 20.61 -0.04 6.35
CA ALA A 114 20.53 -1.48 6.09
C ALA A 114 19.23 -2.17 6.57
N PRO A 115 18.63 -1.86 7.74
CA PRO A 115 17.37 -2.45 8.17
C PRO A 115 16.21 -2.18 7.20
N GLN A 116 16.20 -1.02 6.55
CA GLN A 116 15.16 -0.63 5.58
C GLN A 116 15.24 -1.40 4.26
N LEU A 117 16.30 -2.19 4.03
CA LEU A 117 16.32 -3.14 2.92
C LEU A 117 15.16 -4.15 3.03
N LEU A 118 14.71 -4.44 4.26
CA LEU A 118 13.59 -5.33 4.55
C LEU A 118 12.22 -4.65 4.45
N ALA A 119 12.15 -3.35 4.12
CA ALA A 119 10.89 -2.60 4.00
C ALA A 119 9.94 -3.20 2.95
N PHE A 120 10.45 -3.95 1.97
CA PHE A 120 9.62 -4.74 1.05
C PHE A 120 8.66 -5.70 1.79
N PHE A 121 9.00 -6.22 2.96
CA PHE A 121 8.10 -7.11 3.73
C PHE A 121 6.87 -6.39 4.31
N GLU A 122 6.81 -5.05 4.21
CA GLU A 122 5.62 -4.25 4.53
C GLU A 122 4.41 -4.54 3.62
N LEU A 123 4.61 -5.34 2.56
CA LEU A 123 3.59 -5.92 1.66
C LEU A 123 2.40 -6.60 2.35
N THR A 124 2.50 -6.91 3.65
CA THR A 124 1.47 -7.63 4.39
C THR A 124 0.35 -6.66 4.83
N PRO A 125 -0.91 -6.80 4.35
CA PRO A 125 -1.98 -5.80 4.54
C PRO A 125 -2.29 -5.42 6.00
N PHE A 126 -2.00 -6.31 6.96
CA PHE A 126 -2.25 -6.10 8.38
C PHE A 126 -1.01 -5.68 9.20
N LEU A 127 0.20 -5.81 8.66
CA LEU A 127 1.46 -5.57 9.38
C LEU A 127 2.32 -4.45 8.79
N GLY A 128 2.00 -3.95 7.59
CA GLY A 128 2.83 -3.01 6.85
C GLY A 128 3.23 -1.76 7.65
N ASN A 129 2.26 -1.04 8.21
CA ASN A 129 2.55 0.21 8.93
C ASN A 129 3.36 -0.02 10.23
N THR A 130 3.05 -1.07 10.99
CA THR A 130 3.76 -1.36 12.24
C THR A 130 5.19 -1.84 11.99
N PHE A 131 5.38 -2.70 10.98
CA PHE A 131 6.69 -3.20 10.61
C PHE A 131 7.59 -2.07 10.10
N ALA A 132 7.06 -1.17 9.27
CA ALA A 132 7.76 0.03 8.80
C ALA A 132 8.28 0.90 9.96
N VAL A 133 7.43 1.13 10.96
CA VAL A 133 7.80 1.92 12.15
C VAL A 133 8.92 1.24 12.93
N ILE A 134 8.86 -0.09 13.11
CA ILE A 134 9.91 -0.85 13.81
C ILE A 134 11.24 -0.74 13.05
N LEU A 135 11.25 -0.94 11.73
CA LEU A 135 12.45 -0.81 10.90
C LEU A 135 13.03 0.60 10.96
N SER A 136 12.16 1.61 10.96
CA SER A 136 12.57 3.00 11.06
C SER A 136 13.19 3.34 12.41
N LEU A 137 12.60 2.86 13.51
CA LEU A 137 13.17 3.02 14.85
C LEU A 137 14.51 2.27 14.95
N TRP A 138 14.62 1.11 14.32
CA TRP A 138 15.88 0.37 14.29
C TRP A 138 16.98 1.11 13.52
N SER A 139 16.63 1.71 12.37
CA SER A 139 17.53 2.57 11.60
C SER A 139 17.98 3.78 12.43
N MET A 140 17.08 4.37 13.22
CA MET A 140 17.43 5.47 14.13
C MET A 140 18.46 5.03 15.18
N VAL A 141 18.28 3.87 15.81
CA VAL A 141 19.27 3.32 16.76
C VAL A 141 20.60 3.05 16.05
N ALA A 142 20.56 2.51 14.83
CA ALA A 142 21.75 2.29 14.01
C ALA A 142 22.52 3.59 13.74
N ILE A 143 21.82 4.70 13.51
CA ILE A 143 22.46 6.01 13.30
C ILE A 143 23.07 6.55 14.57
N VAL A 144 22.40 6.39 15.72
CA VAL A 144 22.99 6.76 17.02
C VAL A 144 24.30 6.00 17.25
N VAL A 145 24.32 4.69 17.00
CA VAL A 145 25.54 3.87 17.10
C VAL A 145 26.59 4.33 16.08
N ALA A 146 26.20 4.59 14.84
CA ALA A 146 27.10 5.04 13.78
C ALA A 146 27.78 6.37 14.13
N VAL A 147 27.02 7.33 14.67
CA VAL A 147 27.53 8.63 15.12
C VAL A 147 28.42 8.46 16.34
N TYR A 148 27.97 7.72 17.36
CA TYR A 148 28.75 7.46 18.58
C TYR A 148 30.14 6.89 18.24
N VAL A 149 30.18 5.84 17.43
CA VAL A 149 31.44 5.19 17.02
C VAL A 149 32.25 6.06 16.06
N GLY A 150 31.58 6.86 15.24
CA GLY A 150 32.20 7.62 14.16
C GLY A 150 32.77 8.98 14.53
N THR A 151 32.29 9.55 15.62
CA THR A 151 32.60 10.94 15.98
C THR A 151 33.23 11.07 17.37
N ASP A 152 33.44 9.94 18.07
CA ASP A 152 33.97 9.88 19.44
C ASP A 152 33.18 10.79 20.42
N LEU A 153 31.91 11.03 20.10
CA LEU A 153 30.99 11.85 20.88
C LEU A 153 30.34 11.03 21.98
N ASP A 154 29.89 11.70 23.03
CA ASP A 154 29.11 11.06 24.09
C ASP A 154 27.77 10.51 23.55
N VAL A 155 27.28 9.44 24.16
CA VAL A 155 26.01 8.79 23.77
C VAL A 155 24.85 9.78 23.72
N TRP A 156 24.79 10.73 24.67
CA TRP A 156 23.73 11.72 24.72
C TRP A 156 23.79 12.72 23.53
N GLN A 157 25.00 13.08 23.08
CA GLN A 157 25.23 13.94 21.92
C GLN A 157 24.86 13.21 20.62
N ALA A 158 25.20 11.92 20.53
CA ALA A 158 24.80 11.06 19.42
C ALA A 158 23.28 10.90 19.32
N ILE A 159 22.57 10.83 20.46
CA ILE A 159 21.11 10.82 20.50
C ILE A 159 20.55 12.16 20.00
N LEU A 160 21.06 13.29 20.51
CA LEU A 160 20.58 14.61 20.08
C LEU A 160 20.78 14.87 18.58
N THR A 161 21.99 14.62 18.07
CA THR A 161 22.31 14.79 16.63
C THR A 161 21.37 13.97 15.77
N SER A 162 21.14 12.70 16.14
CA SER A 162 20.24 11.79 15.44
C SER A 162 18.79 12.27 15.50
N MET A 163 18.32 12.71 16.67
CA MET A 163 16.95 13.25 16.86
C MET A 163 16.72 14.53 16.05
N LEU A 164 17.69 15.45 16.02
CA LEU A 164 17.57 16.69 15.24
C LEU A 164 17.54 16.41 13.74
N GLY A 165 18.35 15.46 13.28
CA GLY A 165 18.31 15.00 11.91
C GLY A 165 16.97 14.34 11.54
N TRP A 166 16.40 13.54 12.45
CA TRP A 166 15.06 12.96 12.28
C TRP A 166 13.97 14.03 12.18
N ILE A 167 13.97 15.04 13.06
CA ILE A 167 13.03 16.18 13.00
C ILE A 167 13.12 16.89 11.66
N SER A 168 14.34 17.04 11.12
CA SER A 168 14.57 17.67 9.83
C SER A 168 13.96 16.86 8.68
N ILE A 169 14.08 15.52 8.71
CA ILE A 169 13.35 14.65 7.78
C ILE A 169 11.85 14.80 7.94
N GLN A 170 11.32 14.92 9.16
CA GLN A 170 9.88 15.10 9.37
C GLN A 170 9.39 16.41 8.74
N ILE A 171 10.16 17.49 8.87
CA ILE A 171 9.88 18.78 8.22
C ILE A 171 9.94 18.63 6.69
N TRP A 172 10.95 17.92 6.17
CA TRP A 172 11.09 17.63 4.74
C TRP A 172 9.89 16.82 4.20
N ARG A 173 9.55 15.70 4.85
CA ARG A 173 8.39 14.85 4.52
C ARG A 173 7.09 15.65 4.55
N ARG A 174 6.92 16.53 5.53
CA ARG A 174 5.73 17.40 5.64
C ARG A 174 5.70 18.51 4.59
N SER A 175 6.85 19.00 4.15
CA SER A 175 6.98 19.96 3.05
C SER A 175 6.68 19.33 1.67
N LEU A 176 6.93 18.02 1.54
CA LEU A 176 6.76 17.27 0.29
C LEU A 176 5.34 16.82 -0.04
N GLY A 177 4.40 16.89 0.92
CA GLY A 177 3.00 16.48 0.71
C GLY A 177 2.24 17.26 -0.39
N ARG A 178 2.76 18.40 -0.84
CA ARG A 178 2.19 19.23 -1.93
C ARG A 178 2.95 19.14 -3.27
N PRO A 179 4.30 19.22 -3.33
CA PRO A 179 5.03 19.21 -4.60
C PRO A 179 5.09 17.84 -5.29
N ILE A 180 5.03 16.71 -4.57
CA ILE A 180 5.05 15.38 -5.20
C ILE A 180 3.84 15.18 -6.12
N TYR A 181 2.65 15.63 -5.71
CA TYR A 181 1.46 15.65 -6.57
C TYR A 181 1.59 16.64 -7.74
N ALA A 182 2.25 17.79 -7.52
CA ALA A 182 2.45 18.80 -8.56
C ALA A 182 3.44 18.34 -9.64
N ILE A 183 4.53 17.66 -9.26
CA ILE A 183 5.55 17.14 -10.18
C ILE A 183 4.99 15.97 -11.00
N GLY A 184 4.18 15.09 -10.39
CA GLY A 184 3.45 14.05 -11.13
C GLY A 184 2.56 14.66 -12.23
N ASN A 185 1.86 15.75 -11.92
CA ASN A 185 1.03 16.48 -12.88
C ASN A 185 1.84 17.33 -13.88
N TRP A 186 3.04 17.79 -13.52
CA TRP A 186 3.92 18.58 -14.40
C TRP A 186 4.64 17.69 -15.42
N MET A 187 5.13 16.52 -15.01
CA MET A 187 5.70 15.52 -15.92
C MET A 187 4.63 14.97 -16.87
N GLN A 188 3.38 14.82 -16.43
CA GLN A 188 2.26 14.50 -17.33
C GLN A 188 2.06 15.54 -18.43
N ARG A 189 2.17 16.84 -18.11
CA ARG A 189 2.07 17.92 -19.11
C ARG A 189 3.25 17.95 -20.08
N ARG A 190 4.41 17.41 -19.69
CA ARG A 190 5.63 17.40 -20.51
C ARG A 190 5.76 16.12 -21.35
N ALA A 191 5.23 15.00 -20.89
CA ALA A 191 5.19 13.72 -21.61
C ALA A 191 3.97 13.59 -22.54
N ALA A 192 2.85 14.26 -22.23
CA ALA A 192 1.74 14.41 -23.14
C ALA A 192 1.93 15.72 -23.93
N GLY A 193 2.56 15.63 -25.10
CA GLY A 193 2.64 16.73 -26.07
C GLY A 193 1.29 17.12 -26.70
N ASN A 194 0.19 16.97 -25.95
CA ASN A 194 -1.15 17.42 -26.33
C ASN A 194 -1.88 17.88 -25.06
N PRO A 195 -2.57 19.02 -25.09
CA PRO A 195 -3.08 19.64 -23.88
C PRO A 195 -4.20 18.77 -23.30
N LEU A 196 -3.94 18.12 -22.17
CA LEU A 196 -4.99 17.64 -21.29
C LEU A 196 -5.63 18.88 -20.66
N ALA A 197 -6.57 19.48 -21.41
CA ALA A 197 -7.43 20.55 -20.98
C ALA A 197 -8.44 20.02 -19.95
N TRP A 198 -7.98 19.65 -18.76
CA TRP A 198 -8.86 19.60 -17.59
C TRP A 198 -8.96 21.03 -17.07
N THR A 199 -9.84 21.77 -17.73
CA THR A 199 -10.24 23.13 -17.38
C THR A 199 -11.11 23.06 -16.12
N MET A 200 -10.95 24.03 -15.21
CA MET A 200 -11.76 24.21 -13.98
C MET A 200 -13.29 24.29 -14.20
N ARG A 201 -13.76 24.20 -15.45
CA ARG A 201 -15.17 24.14 -15.84
C ARG A 201 -15.79 22.73 -15.76
N ASP A 202 -14.99 21.67 -15.61
CA ASP A 202 -15.50 20.29 -15.46
C ASP A 202 -15.57 19.80 -14.00
N VAL A 203 -15.16 20.65 -13.05
CA VAL A 203 -15.27 20.38 -11.60
C VAL A 203 -16.71 20.12 -11.13
N PRO A 204 -17.78 20.71 -11.72
CA PRO A 204 -19.15 20.36 -11.32
C PRO A 204 -19.56 18.93 -11.66
N GLN A 205 -19.00 18.31 -12.71
CA GLN A 205 -19.33 16.93 -13.11
C GLN A 205 -18.62 15.88 -12.26
N LEU A 206 -17.51 16.22 -11.60
CA LEU A 206 -16.81 15.34 -10.66
C LEU A 206 -17.33 15.41 -9.22
N ARG A 207 -18.31 16.29 -8.94
CA ARG A 207 -18.96 16.37 -7.62
C ARG A 207 -19.85 15.15 -7.29
N HIS A 208 -20.01 14.21 -8.23
CA HIS A 208 -20.65 12.92 -7.99
C HIS A 208 -19.66 11.76 -7.74
N ALA A 209 -18.36 12.01 -7.64
CA ALA A 209 -17.36 10.97 -7.36
C ALA A 209 -16.84 10.98 -5.90
N HIS A 210 -17.67 11.43 -4.94
CA HIS A 210 -17.43 11.22 -3.52
C HIS A 210 -18.56 10.35 -2.95
N ASP A 211 -18.46 9.04 -3.19
CA ASP A 211 -19.25 8.08 -2.41
C ASP A 211 -18.58 6.70 -2.29
N ILE A 212 -17.25 6.70 -2.15
CA ILE A 212 -16.44 5.48 -1.96
C ILE A 212 -16.80 4.82 -0.61
N THR A 213 -17.36 5.57 0.34
CA THR A 213 -17.80 5.08 1.65
C THR A 213 -19.23 4.52 1.63
N VAL A 214 -20.20 5.14 0.92
CA VAL A 214 -21.59 4.62 0.86
C VAL A 214 -21.72 3.44 -0.09
N ASN A 215 -20.82 3.29 -1.07
CA ASN A 215 -20.82 2.10 -1.93
C ASN A 215 -20.33 0.83 -1.22
N TRP A 216 -19.60 0.94 -0.11
CA TRP A 216 -19.11 -0.24 0.64
C TRP A 216 -20.23 -0.96 1.40
N GLU A 217 -21.21 -0.21 1.91
CA GLU A 217 -22.41 -0.78 2.53
C GLU A 217 -23.31 -1.43 1.47
N LYS A 218 -23.56 -0.74 0.35
CA LYS A 218 -24.31 -1.32 -0.77
C LYS A 218 -23.64 -2.57 -1.35
N TRP A 219 -22.32 -2.59 -1.45
CA TRP A 219 -21.58 -3.78 -1.91
C TRP A 219 -21.64 -4.95 -0.92
N ARG A 220 -21.56 -4.70 0.40
CA ARG A 220 -21.80 -5.73 1.44
C ARG A 220 -23.23 -6.27 1.37
N GLU A 221 -24.22 -5.39 1.19
CA GLU A 221 -25.61 -5.79 1.12
C GLU A 221 -25.89 -6.63 -0.15
N ASN A 222 -25.38 -6.21 -1.30
CA ASN A 222 -25.56 -6.93 -2.56
C ASN A 222 -24.85 -8.29 -2.56
N ILE A 223 -23.66 -8.40 -1.96
CA ILE A 223 -22.94 -9.68 -1.84
C ILE A 223 -23.65 -10.62 -0.85
N SER A 224 -24.23 -10.08 0.23
CA SER A 224 -25.00 -10.92 1.14
C SER A 224 -26.26 -11.47 0.47
N ARG A 225 -26.99 -10.66 -0.31
CA ARG A 225 -28.20 -11.12 -1.01
C ARG A 225 -27.90 -12.07 -2.15
N SER A 226 -26.92 -11.78 -3.01
CA SER A 226 -26.63 -12.63 -4.16
C SER A 226 -26.00 -13.96 -3.73
N ARG A 227 -25.05 -13.92 -2.80
CA ARG A 227 -24.33 -15.15 -2.40
C ARG A 227 -25.15 -16.03 -1.46
N ILE A 228 -26.01 -15.47 -0.60
CA ILE A 228 -26.88 -16.29 0.27
C ILE A 228 -28.10 -16.82 -0.50
N ALA A 229 -28.66 -16.03 -1.44
CA ALA A 229 -29.76 -16.52 -2.28
C ALA A 229 -29.28 -17.60 -3.27
N GLU A 230 -28.14 -17.42 -3.95
CA GLU A 230 -27.62 -18.43 -4.88
C GLU A 230 -27.17 -19.70 -4.15
N PHE A 231 -26.46 -19.55 -3.02
CA PHE A 231 -25.99 -20.71 -2.24
C PHE A 231 -27.14 -21.45 -1.56
N GLY A 232 -28.14 -20.72 -1.03
CA GLY A 232 -29.36 -21.29 -0.46
C GLY A 232 -30.21 -22.02 -1.52
N GLN A 233 -30.37 -21.45 -2.71
CA GLN A 233 -31.14 -22.10 -3.78
C GLN A 233 -30.44 -23.35 -4.32
N GLN A 234 -29.11 -23.31 -4.49
CA GLN A 234 -28.34 -24.48 -4.93
C GLN A 234 -28.40 -25.61 -3.91
N THR A 235 -28.20 -25.30 -2.63
CA THR A 235 -28.28 -26.32 -1.57
C THR A 235 -29.69 -26.87 -1.39
N LEU A 236 -30.73 -26.04 -1.51
CA LEU A 236 -32.12 -26.52 -1.47
C LEU A 236 -32.45 -27.40 -2.68
N ASN A 237 -31.96 -27.08 -3.88
CA ASN A 237 -32.17 -27.92 -5.06
C ASN A 237 -31.42 -29.26 -4.95
N GLU A 238 -30.18 -29.25 -4.47
CA GLU A 238 -29.43 -30.49 -4.21
C GLU A 238 -30.10 -31.33 -3.11
N LEU A 239 -30.63 -30.71 -2.06
CA LEU A 239 -31.34 -31.42 -1.00
C LEU A 239 -32.70 -31.95 -1.46
N ALA A 240 -33.46 -31.19 -2.26
CA ALA A 240 -34.72 -31.64 -2.85
C ALA A 240 -34.50 -32.83 -3.78
N GLN A 241 -33.43 -32.82 -4.57
CA GLN A 241 -33.05 -33.90 -5.46
C GLN A 241 -32.54 -35.14 -4.70
N ARG A 242 -31.91 -34.96 -3.54
CA ARG A 242 -31.46 -36.07 -2.67
C ARG A 242 -32.56 -36.64 -1.78
N LEU A 243 -33.59 -35.87 -1.45
CA LEU A 243 -34.70 -36.28 -0.59
C LEU A 243 -35.96 -36.69 -1.38
N ASP A 244 -35.89 -36.72 -2.72
CA ASP A 244 -36.98 -37.05 -3.64
C ASP A 244 -38.30 -36.34 -3.28
N LEU A 245 -38.17 -35.06 -2.89
CA LEU A 245 -39.33 -34.25 -2.53
C LEU A 245 -40.07 -33.85 -3.80
N PRO A 246 -41.41 -34.02 -3.87
CA PRO A 246 -42.17 -33.65 -5.05
C PRO A 246 -41.99 -32.15 -5.33
N ASN A 247 -41.65 -31.85 -6.58
CA ASN A 247 -41.35 -30.50 -7.03
C ASN A 247 -42.65 -29.69 -7.06
N ARG A 248 -42.77 -28.72 -6.16
CA ARG A 248 -43.96 -27.87 -5.95
C ARG A 248 -44.51 -27.19 -7.22
N ARG A 249 -43.68 -27.06 -8.28
CA ARG A 249 -44.12 -26.56 -9.59
C ARG A 249 -45.00 -27.54 -10.35
N ASP A 250 -44.79 -28.84 -10.14
CA ASP A 250 -45.57 -29.89 -10.78
C ASP A 250 -46.95 -29.99 -10.12
N ASP A 251 -47.04 -29.70 -8.80
CA ASP A 251 -48.31 -29.59 -8.07
C ASP A 251 -49.13 -28.36 -8.51
N GLU A 252 -48.49 -27.21 -8.74
CA GLU A 252 -49.18 -26.02 -9.25
C GLU A 252 -49.67 -26.22 -10.70
N ALA A 253 -48.88 -26.89 -11.55
CA ALA A 253 -49.30 -27.22 -12.92
C ALA A 253 -50.45 -28.25 -12.95
N ALA A 254 -50.43 -29.23 -12.04
CA ALA A 254 -51.52 -30.19 -11.89
C ALA A 254 -52.80 -29.55 -11.32
N SER A 255 -52.69 -28.60 -10.40
CA SER A 255 -53.84 -27.88 -9.85
C SER A 255 -54.50 -26.96 -10.88
N ARG A 256 -53.71 -26.28 -11.72
CA ARG A 256 -54.24 -25.42 -12.80
C ARG A 256 -54.93 -26.22 -13.89
N THR A 257 -54.36 -27.37 -14.27
CA THR A 257 -55.02 -28.24 -15.26
C THR A 257 -56.30 -28.88 -14.72
N ALA A 258 -56.40 -29.13 -13.40
CA ALA A 258 -57.63 -29.57 -12.76
C ALA A 258 -58.70 -28.47 -12.72
N ASP A 259 -58.33 -27.21 -12.42
CA ASP A 259 -59.25 -26.07 -12.43
C ASP A 259 -59.75 -25.75 -13.85
N ASP A 260 -58.87 -25.79 -14.85
CA ASP A 260 -59.25 -25.57 -16.26
C ASP A 260 -60.18 -26.68 -16.78
N ALA A 261 -59.96 -27.94 -16.37
CA ALA A 261 -60.83 -29.05 -16.72
C ALA A 261 -62.20 -28.97 -16.01
N ALA A 262 -62.25 -28.47 -14.77
CA ALA A 262 -63.50 -28.23 -14.04
C ALA A 262 -64.32 -27.09 -14.66
N ALA A 263 -63.66 -26.04 -15.16
CA ALA A 263 -64.30 -24.94 -15.88
C ALA A 263 -64.93 -25.38 -17.22
N ASP A 264 -64.24 -26.25 -17.98
CA ASP A 264 -64.75 -26.78 -19.26
C ASP A 264 -65.94 -27.76 -19.05
N ALA A 265 -65.92 -28.54 -17.96
CA ALA A 265 -67.03 -29.42 -17.59
C ALA A 265 -68.30 -28.65 -17.16
N SER A 266 -68.14 -27.52 -16.46
CA SER A 266 -69.28 -26.65 -16.08
C SER A 266 -69.93 -25.97 -17.28
N THR A 267 -69.19 -25.73 -18.37
CA THR A 267 -69.70 -25.06 -19.58
C THR A 267 -70.49 -26.02 -20.48
N ARG A 268 -70.26 -27.34 -20.38
CA ARG A 268 -71.01 -28.36 -21.15
C ARG A 268 -72.29 -28.86 -20.47
N ALA A 269 -72.51 -28.52 -19.20
CA ALA A 269 -73.62 -29.04 -18.40
C ALA A 269 -74.83 -28.09 -18.32
N GLU A 270 -74.97 -27.14 -19.24
CA GLU A 270 -76.19 -26.32 -19.36
C GLU A 270 -77.13 -26.97 -20.39
N PRO A 271 -78.22 -27.65 -19.97
CA PRO A 271 -79.19 -28.16 -20.92
C PRO A 271 -80.02 -26.99 -21.46
N ALA A 272 -80.21 -27.00 -22.77
CA ALA A 272 -81.18 -26.17 -23.46
C ALA A 272 -82.59 -26.44 -22.90
N ASP A 273 -83.06 -25.61 -21.97
CA ASP A 273 -84.48 -25.54 -21.61
C ASP A 273 -84.87 -24.14 -21.15
N SER A 274 -85.28 -23.32 -22.13
CA SER A 274 -86.35 -22.35 -21.92
C SER A 274 -86.78 -21.80 -23.28
N ALA A 275 -87.45 -22.65 -24.05
CA ALA A 275 -88.49 -22.18 -24.94
C ALA A 275 -89.69 -21.73 -24.08
N LYS A 276 -90.37 -20.66 -24.52
CA LYS A 276 -91.80 -20.35 -24.28
C LYS A 276 -92.17 -19.59 -22.99
N LYS A 277 -92.48 -18.30 -23.13
CA LYS A 277 -93.75 -17.63 -22.71
C LYS A 277 -93.69 -16.12 -22.97
N GLU A 278 -94.54 -15.65 -23.89
CA GLU A 278 -95.72 -14.76 -23.63
C GLU A 278 -95.31 -13.27 -23.66
N GLU A 279 -95.64 -12.56 -24.74
CA GLU A 279 -96.88 -11.76 -24.90
C GLU A 279 -97.03 -10.70 -23.80
N HIS A 280 -96.63 -9.46 -24.09
CA HIS A 280 -97.53 -8.31 -24.26
C HIS A 280 -96.79 -7.05 -24.68
#